data_AF-A0A453FGX5-F1
#
_entry.id   AF-A0A453FGX5-F1
#
_cell.length_a   1.000
_cell.length_b   1.000
_cell.length_c   1.000
_cell.angle_alpha   90.00
_cell.angle_beta   90.00
_cell.angle_gamma   90.00
#
_symmetry.space_group_name_H-M   'P 1'
#
loop_
_entity.id
_entity.type
_entity.pdbx_description
1 polymer ?
#
loop_
_entity_poly.entity_id
_entity_poly.type
_entity_poly.pdbx_seq_one_letter_code
_entity_poly.pdbx_strand_id
1 'polypeptide(L)'
;EKTEVVSTFRSDGRWSPHTTRSWEFVGLEEGLSKGWQPSGAHAGENVIVGMLDSGIWPESRSFSDEGLGPVPARWKGVCQGGDSFNSSACNR
;
A
#
# COMPACT_ATOMS: atom_id res chain seq x y z
N GLU A 1 30.63 -10.14 13.17
CA GLU A 1 29.53 -10.42 12.23
C GLU A 1 28.25 -10.65 13.02
N LYS A 2 27.10 -10.16 12.55
CA LYS A 2 25.79 -10.46 13.14
C LYS A 2 24.82 -10.84 12.02
N THR A 3 24.90 -12.08 11.60
CA THR A 3 23.68 -12.82 11.28
C THR A 3 23.07 -13.22 12.63
N GLU A 4 21.77 -13.38 12.81
CA GLU A 4 20.97 -14.30 12.04
C GLU A 4 19.50 -14.16 12.47
N VAL A 5 18.59 -14.40 11.54
CA VAL A 5 17.16 -14.50 11.81
C VAL A 5 16.92 -15.56 12.89
N VAL A 6 16.27 -15.18 14.00
CA VAL A 6 16.08 -16.05 15.18
C VAL A 6 15.16 -17.24 14.87
N SER A 7 14.12 -17.03 14.07
CA SER A 7 13.20 -18.08 13.64
C SER A 7 12.24 -17.54 12.57
N THR A 8 11.83 -18.40 11.63
CA THR A 8 10.70 -18.16 10.73
C THR A 8 9.74 -19.34 10.81
N PHE A 9 8.44 -19.06 10.72
CA PHE A 9 7.40 -20.07 10.72
C PHE A 9 6.49 -19.83 9.53
N ARG A 10 6.02 -20.90 8.91
CA ARG A 10 5.01 -20.81 7.86
C ARG A 10 3.70 -20.37 8.48
N SER A 11 3.05 -19.37 7.88
CA SER A 11 1.67 -19.05 8.23
C SER A 11 0.77 -20.16 7.70
N ASP A 12 0.40 -21.08 8.58
CA ASP A 12 -0.50 -22.19 8.26
C ASP A 12 -1.95 -21.78 8.57
N GLY A 13 -2.57 -21.08 7.61
CA GLY A 13 -3.96 -20.66 7.71
C GLY A 13 -4.44 -19.99 6.43
N ARG A 14 -5.72 -20.17 6.10
CA ARG A 14 -6.38 -19.42 5.01
C ARG A 14 -7.02 -18.17 5.61
N TRP A 15 -6.32 -17.05 5.48
CA TRP A 15 -6.78 -15.75 5.96
C TRP A 15 -7.45 -14.99 4.82
N SER A 16 -8.53 -14.27 5.10
CA SER A 16 -9.14 -13.33 4.16
C SER A 16 -9.03 -11.90 4.70
N PRO A 17 -8.82 -10.89 3.85
CA PRO A 17 -8.84 -9.49 4.27
C PRO A 17 -10.25 -9.07 4.71
N HIS A 18 -10.35 -8.35 5.83
CA HIS A 18 -11.61 -7.79 6.36
C HIS A 18 -11.50 -6.26 6.42
N THR A 19 -11.40 -5.60 5.26
CA THR A 19 -11.06 -4.16 5.17
C THR A 19 -12.26 -3.22 5.13
N THR A 20 -13.50 -3.74 5.02
CA THR A 20 -14.71 -2.91 4.87
C THR A 20 -15.10 -2.13 6.12
N ARG A 21 -14.65 -2.58 7.31
CA ARG A 21 -14.87 -1.92 8.61
C ARG A 21 -13.63 -1.85 9.49
N SER A 22 -12.49 -2.34 9.01
CA SER A 22 -11.26 -2.36 9.82
C SER A 22 -10.84 -0.95 10.24
N TRP A 23 -11.06 0.06 9.40
CA TRP A 23 -10.72 1.45 9.68
C TRP A 23 -11.53 2.03 10.84
N GLU A 24 -12.84 1.76 10.89
CA GLU A 24 -13.71 2.08 12.04
C GLU A 24 -13.22 1.36 13.30
N PHE A 25 -12.96 0.06 13.19
CA PHE A 25 -12.50 -0.77 14.31
C PHE A 25 -11.19 -0.28 14.94
N VAL A 26 -10.24 0.21 14.12
CA VAL A 26 -8.97 0.76 14.61
C VAL A 26 -9.01 2.28 14.87
N GLY A 27 -10.17 2.93 14.72
CA GLY A 27 -10.35 4.35 15.02
C GLY A 27 -9.70 5.32 14.02
N LEU A 28 -9.51 4.90 12.76
CA LEU A 28 -8.87 5.65 11.68
C LEU A 28 -9.84 6.20 10.62
N GLU A 29 -11.14 6.13 10.85
CA GLU A 29 -12.14 6.62 9.88
C GLU A 29 -12.09 8.15 9.73
N GLU A 30 -12.02 8.61 8.47
CA GLU A 30 -12.05 10.03 8.13
C GLU A 30 -13.34 10.68 8.65
N GLY A 31 -13.19 11.76 9.44
CA GLY A 31 -14.33 12.52 9.96
C GLY A 31 -14.94 12.02 11.29
N LEU A 32 -14.55 10.85 11.81
CA LEU A 32 -15.08 10.34 13.09
C LEU A 32 -14.15 10.52 14.30
N SER A 33 -12.84 10.60 14.12
CA SER A 33 -11.90 10.76 15.24
C SER A 33 -11.61 12.25 15.52
N LYS A 34 -12.07 12.76 16.66
CA LYS A 34 -11.70 14.09 17.18
C LYS A 34 -10.31 14.11 17.84
N GLY A 35 -9.62 12.97 17.93
CA GLY A 35 -8.48 12.77 18.83
C GLY A 35 -7.15 12.44 18.17
N TRP A 36 -7.12 11.91 16.95
CA TRP A 36 -5.85 11.58 16.28
C TRP A 36 -6.01 11.60 14.76
N GLN A 37 -5.52 12.69 14.16
CA GLN A 37 -5.20 12.75 12.74
C GLN A 37 -3.68 12.74 12.66
N PRO A 38 -3.02 11.63 12.27
CA PRO A 38 -1.56 11.60 12.20
C PRO A 38 -1.01 12.67 11.24
N SER A 39 -1.81 13.22 10.33
CA SER A 39 -1.41 14.31 9.41
C SER A 39 -2.56 14.89 8.56
N GLY A 40 -3.68 15.32 9.16
CA GLY A 40 -4.76 16.00 8.42
C GLY A 40 -5.29 15.25 7.18
N ALA A 41 -5.91 15.97 6.24
CA ALA A 41 -6.46 15.42 4.99
C ALA A 41 -5.39 14.91 3.99
N HIS A 42 -4.11 15.05 4.32
CA HIS A 42 -2.97 14.71 3.45
C HIS A 42 -2.08 13.62 4.08
N ALA A 43 -2.61 12.88 5.06
CA ALA A 43 -1.87 11.84 5.75
C ALA A 43 -1.44 10.74 4.77
N GLY A 44 -0.14 10.63 4.53
CA GLY A 44 0.44 9.67 3.58
C GLY A 44 0.78 10.26 2.20
N GLU A 45 0.45 11.52 1.92
CA GLU A 45 0.86 12.16 0.67
C GLU A 45 2.39 12.17 0.52
N ASN A 46 2.88 11.84 -0.67
CA ASN A 46 4.31 11.72 -0.98
C ASN A 46 5.08 10.65 -0.15
N VAL A 47 4.39 9.82 0.65
CA VAL A 47 4.96 8.61 1.28
C VAL A 47 4.86 7.46 0.29
N ILE A 48 5.92 6.66 0.19
CA ILE A 48 5.98 5.51 -0.72
C ILE A 48 6.21 4.27 0.12
N VAL A 49 5.26 3.34 0.10
CA VAL A 49 5.31 2.07 0.84
C VAL A 49 5.71 0.96 -0.14
N GLY A 50 6.86 0.34 0.08
CA GLY A 50 7.30 -0.82 -0.71
C GLY A 50 6.67 -2.11 -0.19
N MET A 51 6.03 -2.87 -1.08
CA MET A 51 5.41 -4.16 -0.76
C MET A 51 6.25 -5.29 -1.36
N LEU A 52 6.75 -6.21 -0.52
CA LEU A 52 7.44 -7.42 -0.95
C LEU A 52 6.43 -8.58 -0.96
N ASP A 53 5.85 -8.85 -2.12
CA ASP A 53 4.75 -9.82 -2.29
C ASP A 53 4.93 -10.61 -3.60
N SER A 54 3.93 -11.41 -3.96
CA SER A 54 3.76 -12.16 -5.19
C SER A 54 3.39 -11.31 -6.42
N GLY A 55 3.13 -10.01 -6.26
CA GLY A 55 2.79 -9.09 -7.34
C GLY A 55 1.57 -8.25 -7.03
N ILE A 56 0.92 -7.73 -8.08
CA ILE A 56 -0.25 -6.86 -8.00
C ILE A 56 -1.16 -7.07 -9.22
N TRP A 57 -2.45 -6.79 -9.05
CA TRP A 57 -3.41 -6.65 -10.16
C TRP A 57 -3.71 -5.17 -10.37
N PRO A 58 -3.03 -4.49 -11.32
CA PRO A 58 -3.11 -3.03 -11.48
C PRO A 58 -4.51 -2.56 -11.92
N GLU A 59 -5.34 -3.43 -12.51
CA GLU A 59 -6.69 -3.09 -12.96
C GLU A 59 -7.72 -3.05 -11.82
N SER A 60 -7.35 -3.48 -10.61
CA SER A 60 -8.23 -3.39 -9.46
C SER A 60 -8.56 -1.94 -9.13
N ARG A 61 -9.84 -1.63 -8.88
CA ARG A 61 -10.29 -0.27 -8.54
C ARG A 61 -9.57 0.30 -7.30
N SER A 62 -9.10 -0.56 -6.40
CA SER A 62 -8.33 -0.14 -5.22
C SER A 62 -7.02 0.56 -5.55
N PHE A 63 -6.53 0.45 -6.79
CA PHE A 63 -5.29 1.07 -7.26
C PHE A 63 -5.54 2.16 -8.31
N SER A 64 -6.76 2.71 -8.40
CA SER A 64 -7.03 3.87 -9.26
C SER A 64 -6.28 5.11 -8.74
N ASP A 65 -5.70 5.88 -9.66
CA ASP A 65 -5.01 7.14 -9.36
C ASP A 65 -5.94 8.37 -9.44
N GLU A 66 -7.25 8.17 -9.51
CA GLU A 66 -8.21 9.26 -9.53
C GLU A 66 -8.12 10.07 -8.23
N GLY A 67 -7.88 11.37 -8.36
CA GLY A 67 -7.70 12.28 -7.22
C GLY A 67 -6.28 12.35 -6.66
N LEU A 68 -5.33 11.57 -7.19
CA LEU A 68 -3.92 11.63 -6.76
C LEU A 68 -3.14 12.75 -7.47
N GLY A 69 -2.19 13.33 -6.74
CA GLY A 69 -1.22 14.30 -7.26
C GLY A 69 -0.17 13.67 -8.19
N PRO A 70 0.83 14.44 -8.65
CA PRO A 70 1.93 13.89 -9.43
C PRO A 70 2.83 12.96 -8.60
N VAL A 71 3.46 11.98 -9.27
CA VAL A 71 4.49 11.12 -8.67
C VAL A 71 5.59 12.00 -8.02
N PRO A 72 6.00 11.74 -6.77
CA PRO A 72 7.02 12.53 -6.11
C PRO A 72 8.34 12.54 -6.89
N ALA A 73 8.93 13.71 -7.14
CA ALA A 73 10.16 13.85 -7.94
C ALA A 73 11.37 13.06 -7.39
N ARG A 74 11.34 12.69 -6.09
CA ARG A 74 12.36 11.84 -5.45
C ARG A 74 12.25 10.36 -5.82
N TRP A 75 11.11 9.93 -6.39
CA TRP A 75 10.90 8.54 -6.80
C TRP A 75 11.77 8.22 -8.01
N LYS A 76 12.53 7.13 -7.89
CA LYS A 76 13.43 6.62 -8.95
C LYS A 76 13.12 5.18 -9.33
N GLY A 77 11.98 4.65 -8.87
CA GLY A 77 11.55 3.30 -9.24
C GLY A 77 11.10 3.24 -10.69
N VAL A 78 11.06 2.04 -11.23
CA VAL A 78 10.70 1.78 -12.62
C VAL A 78 9.47 0.87 -12.69
N CYS A 79 8.61 1.12 -13.68
CA CYS A 79 7.55 0.17 -14.03
C CYS A 79 8.17 -0.93 -14.90
N GLN A 80 8.69 -1.97 -14.26
CA GLN A 80 9.34 -3.06 -14.97
C GLN A 80 8.30 -3.88 -15.75
N GLY A 81 8.46 -3.95 -17.07
CA GLY A 81 7.62 -4.79 -17.92
C GLY A 81 7.88 -6.29 -17.71
N GLY A 82 6.86 -7.10 -17.95
CA GLY A 82 6.87 -8.56 -17.84
C GLY A 82 5.66 -9.18 -18.55
N ASP A 83 5.34 -10.42 -18.21
CA ASP A 83 4.24 -11.15 -18.83
C ASP A 83 2.90 -10.49 -18.54
N SER A 84 2.20 -10.06 -19.59
CA SER A 84 0.93 -9.31 -19.51
C SER A 84 0.99 -8.04 -18.65
N PHE A 85 2.18 -7.51 -18.39
CA PHE A 85 2.39 -6.30 -17.60
C PHE A 85 3.34 -5.37 -18.35
N ASN A 86 2.85 -4.22 -18.81
CA ASN A 86 3.68 -3.25 -19.54
C ASN A 86 3.86 -1.96 -18.72
N SER A 87 4.68 -1.03 -19.22
CA SER A 87 4.99 0.21 -18.51
C SER A 87 3.78 1.12 -18.24
N SER A 88 2.67 0.95 -18.96
CA SER A 88 1.42 1.69 -18.74
C SER A 88 0.54 1.09 -17.63
N ALA A 89 0.94 -0.05 -17.06
CA ALA A 89 0.25 -0.66 -15.93
C ALA A 89 0.55 0.06 -14.59
N CYS A 90 1.58 0.89 -14.53
CA CYS A 90 1.82 1.78 -13.40
C CYS A 90 1.18 3.15 -13.65
N ASN A 91 0.65 3.75 -12.59
CA ASN A 91 0.00 5.06 -12.59
C ASN A 91 0.69 6.02 -11.59
N ARG A 92 -0.02 7.07 -11.14
CA ARG A 92 0.54 8.12 -10.28
C ARG A 92 0.77 7.66 -8.84
#